data_AF-A0A1G3L5X2-F1
#
_entry.id   AF-A0A1G3L5X2-F1
#
_cell.length_a   1.000
_cell.length_b   1.000
_cell.length_c   1.000
_cell.angle_alpha   90.00
_cell.angle_beta   90.00
_cell.angle_gamma   90.00
#
_symmetry.space_group_name_H-M   'P 1'
#
loop_
_entity.id
_entity.type
_entity.pdbx_description
1 polymer ?
#
loop_
_entity_poly.entity_id
_entity_poly.type
_entity_poly.pdbx_seq_one_letter_code
_entity_poly.pdbx_strand_id
1 'polypeptide(L)'
;MKYSVPLKVNSSMSMAANRLHIHPNEGFDLGLMTTHYDIELDNVGPMEIWLLNECPKQTLELNSKIWEKMGKPGKVVLQMDEGKLKAQIV
;
A
#
# COMPACT_ATOMS: atom_id res chain seq x y z
N MET A 1 -16.74 -3.43 -4.14
CA MET A 1 -15.55 -3.20 -3.30
C MET A 1 -14.64 -4.41 -3.38
N LYS A 2 -13.35 -4.20 -3.66
CA LYS A 2 -12.31 -5.26 -3.63
C LYS A 2 -11.35 -4.96 -2.48
N TYR A 3 -10.83 -6.00 -1.83
CA TYR A 3 -9.89 -5.89 -0.72
C TYR A 3 -8.67 -6.77 -0.95
N SER A 4 -7.50 -6.30 -0.52
CA SER A 4 -6.34 -7.18 -0.35
C SER A 4 -6.56 -8.12 0.83
N VAL A 5 -5.75 -9.17 0.91
CA VAL A 5 -5.52 -9.85 2.18
C VAL A 5 -4.83 -8.88 3.16
N PRO A 6 -4.90 -9.10 4.49
CA PRO A 6 -4.13 -8.31 5.44
C PRO A 6 -2.63 -8.38 5.13
N LEU A 7 -2.06 -7.24 4.81
CA LEU A 7 -0.64 -7.07 4.47
C LEU A 7 0.15 -6.72 5.73
N LYS A 8 1.26 -7.42 5.95
CA LYS A 8 2.22 -7.06 6.99
C LYS A 8 2.96 -5.79 6.58
N VAL A 9 3.05 -4.82 7.48
CA VAL A 9 3.79 -3.59 7.19
C VAL A 9 5.27 -3.77 7.45
N ASN A 10 6.07 -3.57 6.40
CA ASN A 10 7.51 -3.43 6.49
C ASN A 10 7.84 -1.96 6.28
N SER A 11 8.61 -1.36 7.18
CA SER A 11 8.99 0.05 7.05
C SER A 11 10.50 0.19 6.91
N SER A 12 10.94 1.07 6.01
CA SER A 12 12.35 1.42 5.85
C SER A 12 12.54 2.92 5.62
N MET A 13 13.60 3.50 6.20
CA MET A 13 13.96 4.90 5.96
C MET A 13 14.52 5.15 4.55
N SER A 14 14.96 4.10 3.84
CA SER A 14 15.50 4.21 2.47
C SER A 14 14.42 4.41 1.40
N MET A 15 13.15 4.20 1.72
CA MET A 15 12.05 4.31 0.77
C MET A 15 11.62 5.77 0.56
N ALA A 16 11.09 6.07 -0.62
CA ALA A 16 10.51 7.39 -0.88
C ALA A 16 9.26 7.63 -0.02
N ALA A 17 9.12 8.83 0.53
CA ALA A 17 8.06 9.16 1.48
C ALA A 17 6.65 9.24 0.84
N ASN A 18 6.56 9.31 -0.49
CA ASN A 18 5.30 9.33 -1.23
C ASN A 18 5.00 7.97 -1.91
N ARG A 19 5.77 6.92 -1.62
CA ARG A 19 5.62 5.61 -2.27
C ARG A 19 5.38 4.50 -1.27
N LEU A 20 4.51 3.59 -1.69
CA LEU A 20 4.23 2.32 -1.06
C LEU A 20 4.51 1.23 -2.09
N HIS A 21 5.09 0.11 -1.68
CA HIS A 21 5.30 -1.02 -2.56
C HIS A 21 4.54 -2.25 -2.06
N ILE A 22 3.93 -2.98 -3.00
CA ILE A 22 3.32 -4.28 -2.74
C ILE A 22 3.71 -5.24 -3.85
N HIS A 23 3.65 -6.54 -3.56
CA HIS A 23 3.73 -7.53 -4.61
C HIS A 23 2.44 -7.49 -5.47
N PRO A 24 2.51 -7.55 -6.82
CA PRO A 24 1.34 -7.40 -7.71
C PRO A 24 0.19 -8.34 -7.38
N ASN A 25 0.52 -9.57 -6.98
CA ASN A 25 -0.46 -10.60 -6.61
C ASN A 25 -1.22 -10.33 -5.29
N GLU A 26 -0.81 -9.34 -4.49
CA GLU A 26 -1.45 -9.01 -3.21
C GLU A 26 -2.67 -8.10 -3.36
N GLY A 27 -2.75 -7.40 -4.49
CA GLY A 27 -3.90 -6.60 -4.89
C GLY A 27 -4.68 -7.20 -6.06
N PHE A 28 -4.47 -8.50 -6.33
CA PHE A 28 -4.99 -9.32 -7.44
C PHE A 28 -5.81 -8.56 -8.48
N ASP A 29 -5.11 -8.23 -9.58
CA ASP A 29 -5.64 -7.74 -10.85
C ASP A 29 -6.83 -6.77 -10.70
N LEU A 30 -6.49 -5.49 -10.51
CA LEU A 30 -7.43 -4.39 -10.65
C LEU A 30 -7.96 -4.26 -12.09
N GLY A 31 -7.57 -5.15 -13.03
CA GLY A 31 -7.97 -5.10 -14.44
C GLY A 31 -7.28 -3.96 -15.20
N LEU A 32 -6.32 -3.32 -14.55
CA LEU A 32 -5.58 -2.18 -15.03
C LEU A 32 -4.16 -2.70 -15.21
N MET A 33 -3.70 -2.77 -16.46
CA MET A 33 -2.33 -3.18 -16.83
C MET A 33 -1.29 -2.15 -16.36
N THR A 34 -1.42 -1.65 -15.13
CA THR A 34 -0.67 -0.52 -14.58
C THR A 34 0.29 -1.01 -13.50
N THR A 35 1.49 -0.44 -13.53
CA THR A 35 2.57 -0.75 -12.58
C THR A 35 2.46 0.04 -11.28
N HIS A 36 1.62 1.07 -11.26
CA HIS A 36 1.38 1.91 -10.09
C HIS A 36 -0.04 2.51 -10.09
N TYR A 37 -0.46 3.00 -8.92
CA TYR A 37 -1.75 3.65 -8.68
C TYR A 37 -1.55 4.88 -7.80
N ASP A 38 -2.22 5.98 -8.13
CA ASP A 38 -2.37 7.10 -7.22
C ASP A 38 -3.42 6.77 -6.16
N ILE A 39 -3.07 7.03 -4.91
CA ILE A 39 -3.90 6.72 -3.75
C ILE A 39 -3.96 7.91 -2.81
N GLU A 40 -4.97 7.92 -1.95
CA GLU A 40 -5.06 8.87 -0.85
C GLU A 40 -5.08 8.08 0.46
N LEU A 41 -4.04 8.29 1.27
CA LEU A 41 -3.93 7.68 2.58
C LEU A 41 -4.51 8.63 3.61
N ASP A 42 -5.49 8.14 4.38
CA ASP A 42 -6.10 8.90 5.46
C ASP A 42 -5.03 9.41 6.43
N ASN A 43 -5.09 10.71 6.76
CA ASN A 43 -4.15 11.42 7.63
C ASN A 43 -2.69 11.53 7.12
N VAL A 44 -2.39 11.08 5.91
CA VAL A 44 -1.06 11.26 5.29
C VAL A 44 -1.14 12.14 4.04
N GLY A 45 -2.13 11.89 3.18
CA GLY A 45 -2.31 12.60 1.92
C GLY A 45 -2.05 11.73 0.67
N PRO A 46 -1.81 12.36 -0.49
CA PRO A 46 -1.65 11.66 -1.76
C PRO A 46 -0.34 10.87 -1.81
N MET A 47 -0.41 9.63 -2.29
CA MET A 47 0.72 8.70 -2.42
C MET A 47 0.59 7.83 -3.67
N GLU A 48 1.65 7.11 -4.00
CA GLU A 48 1.67 6.12 -5.08
C GLU A 48 1.85 4.70 -4.51
N ILE A 49 1.03 3.75 -4.94
CA ILE A 49 1.30 2.32 -4.75
C ILE A 49 1.98 1.79 -6.00
N TRP A 50 3.16 1.18 -5.85
CA TRP A 50 3.89 0.50 -6.91
C TRP A 50 3.77 -1.01 -6.73
N LEU A 51 3.49 -1.69 -7.85
CA LEU A 51 3.40 -3.14 -7.91
C LEU A 51 4.75 -3.71 -8.35
N LEU A 52 5.50 -4.27 -7.41
CA LEU A 52 6.87 -4.74 -7.64
C LEU A 52 6.99 -6.24 -7.32
N ASN A 53 7.40 -7.05 -8.30
CA ASN A 53 7.57 -8.51 -8.12
C ASN A 53 8.66 -8.86 -7.10
N GLU A 54 9.59 -7.94 -6.82
CA GLU A 54 10.64 -8.11 -5.81
C GLU A 54 10.15 -7.94 -4.38
N CYS A 55 8.98 -7.30 -4.17
CA CYS A 55 8.41 -7.18 -2.84
C CYS A 55 7.95 -8.56 -2.34
N PRO A 56 8.15 -8.88 -1.06
CA PRO A 56 7.62 -10.11 -0.50
C PRO A 56 6.09 -10.15 -0.59
N LYS A 57 5.55 -11.35 -0.84
CA LYS A 57 4.10 -11.58 -0.75
C LYS A 57 3.57 -11.24 0.64
N GLN A 58 2.33 -10.80 0.68
CA GLN A 58 1.56 -10.35 1.84
C GLN A 58 2.23 -9.23 2.64
N THR A 59 2.98 -8.36 1.96
CA THR A 59 3.63 -7.21 2.60
C THR A 59 3.25 -5.90 1.94
N LEU A 60 3.22 -4.85 2.76
CA LEU A 60 3.22 -3.46 2.35
C LEU A 60 4.53 -2.85 2.81
N GLU A 61 5.36 -2.41 1.88
CA GLU A 61 6.60 -1.73 2.17
C GLU A 61 6.40 -0.21 2.06
N LEU A 62 6.83 0.55 3.07
CA LEU A 62 6.70 2.00 3.06
C LEU A 62 7.78 2.74 3.85
N ASN A 63 7.87 4.06 3.65
CA ASN A 63 8.82 4.86 4.41
C ASN A 63 8.46 4.90 5.90
N SER A 64 9.44 4.69 6.79
CA SER A 64 9.19 4.65 8.23
C SER A 64 8.55 5.92 8.81
N LYS A 65 8.77 7.11 8.24
CA LYS A 65 8.06 8.34 8.66
C LYS A 65 6.56 8.28 8.35
N ILE A 66 6.18 7.67 7.23
CA ILE A 66 4.78 7.47 6.87
C ILE A 66 4.17 6.42 7.79
N TRP A 67 4.91 5.35 8.08
CA TRP A 67 4.48 4.32 9.04
C TRP A 67 4.20 4.92 10.42
N GLU A 68 5.05 5.84 10.87
CA GLU A 68 4.84 6.60 12.10
C GLU A 68 3.59 7.49 12.04
N LYS A 69 3.38 8.21 10.93
CA LYS A 69 2.16 9.02 10.73
C LYS A 69 0.88 8.19 10.70
N MET A 70 0.96 6.96 10.19
CA MET A 70 -0.14 5.99 10.22
C MET A 70 -0.38 5.39 11.61
N GLY A 71 0.42 5.72 12.62
CA GLY A 71 0.27 5.15 13.97
C GLY A 71 0.97 3.80 14.17
N LYS A 72 1.97 3.49 13.34
CA LYS A 72 2.78 2.26 13.39
C LYS A 72 1.97 0.96 13.28
N PRO A 73 1.05 0.83 12.31
CA PRO A 73 0.23 -0.37 12.17
C PRO A 73 1.09 -1.60 11.86
N GLY A 74 0.77 -2.74 12.48
CA GLY A 74 1.42 -4.02 12.17
C GLY A 74 0.86 -4.68 10.91
N LYS A 75 -0.41 -4.42 10.60
CA LYS A 75 -1.11 -4.92 9.42
C LYS A 75 -2.02 -3.84 8.84
N VAL A 76 -2.24 -3.93 7.54
CA VAL A 76 -3.16 -3.06 6.80
C VAL A 76 -3.89 -3.85 5.72
N VAL A 77 -5.09 -3.42 5.38
CA VAL A 77 -5.85 -3.94 4.24
C VAL A 77 -6.02 -2.81 3.24
N LEU A 78 -5.70 -3.08 1.98
CA LEU A 78 -5.97 -2.15 0.89
C LEU A 78 -7.39 -2.40 0.38
N GLN A 79 -8.19 -1.35 0.29
CA GLN A 79 -9.56 -1.37 -0.21
C GLN A 79 -9.66 -0.52 -1.47
N MET A 80 -10.15 -1.11 -2.56
CA MET A 80 -10.51 -0.39 -3.78
C MET A 80 -12.00 -0.06 -3.76
N ASP A 81 -12.31 1.23 -3.81
CA ASP A 81 -13.66 1.78 -3.83
C ASP A 81 -13.78 2.87 -4.91
N GLU A 82 -14.66 2.66 -5.88
CA GLU A 82 -14.90 3.59 -7.01
C GLU A 82 -13.63 4.07 -7.75
N GLY A 83 -12.62 3.21 -7.88
CA GLY A 83 -11.34 3.55 -8.52
C GLY A 83 -10.33 4.25 -7.63
N LYS A 84 -10.66 4.44 -6.34
CA LYS A 84 -9.74 4.94 -5.32
C LYS A 84 -9.30 3.80 -4.41
N LEU A 85 -7.98 3.68 -4.24
CA LEU A 85 -7.39 2.73 -3.31
C LEU A 85 -7.16 3.43 -1.97
N LYS A 86 -7.65 2.82 -0.88
CA LYS A 86 -7.51 3.29 0.49
C LYS A 86 -6.80 2.23 1.31
N ALA A 87 -5.98 2.63 2.28
CA ALA A 87 -5.36 1.70 3.22
C ALA A 87 -6.08 1.81 4.58
N GLN A 88 -6.64 0.69 5.04
CA GLN A 88 -7.30 0.58 6.33
C GLN A 88 -6.41 -0.18 7.30
N ILE A 89 -6.25 0.35 8.52
CA ILE A 89 -5.54 -0.33 9.61
C ILE A 89 -6.43 -1.43 10.18
N VAL A 90 -5.85 -2.61 10.45
CA VAL A 90 -6.53 -3.78 11.03
C VAL A 90 -5.92 -4.16 12.37
#